data_AF-A0AAU6XZM8-F1
#
_entry.id   AF-A0AAU6XZM8-F1
#
_cell.length_a   1.000
_cell.length_b   1.000
_cell.length_c   1.000
_cell.angle_alpha   90.00
_cell.angle_beta   90.00
_cell.angle_gamma   90.00
#
_symmetry.space_group_name_H-M   'P 1'
#
loop_
_entity.id
_entity.type
_entity.pdbx_description
1 polymer ?
#
loop_
_entity_poly.entity_id
_entity_poly.type
_entity_poly.pdbx_seq_one_letter_code
_entity_poly.pdbx_strand_id
1 'polypeptide(L)'
;MNKWDRIFSLLALVAGLGIIVLIITDNNKNNYLKKTGAKATATVVRTLVVFNKTKSRTHDSFKDKSIYGIYQFKATNGQTYEVQATTSGAHIGEKTIIYYDPANPQLTYYLDSDAYGFFLGLGIGSIMIILGVVFYKKASR
;
A
#
# COMPACT_ATOMS: atom_id res chain seq x y z
N MET A 1 4.39 16.79 -37.77
CA MET A 1 4.03 16.22 -36.44
C MET A 1 3.85 17.37 -35.47
N ASN A 2 2.76 17.39 -34.70
CA ASN A 2 2.29 18.62 -34.05
C ASN A 2 3.09 18.88 -32.76
N LYS A 3 3.29 20.16 -32.39
CA LYS A 3 3.93 20.55 -31.11
C LYS A 3 3.34 19.81 -29.91
N TRP A 4 2.07 19.45 -30.01
CA TRP A 4 1.32 18.63 -29.07
C TRP A 4 1.97 17.29 -28.75
N ASP A 5 2.51 16.55 -29.72
CA ASP A 5 3.09 15.21 -29.49
C ASP A 5 4.33 15.26 -28.59
N ARG A 6 5.14 16.31 -28.72
CA ARG A 6 6.31 16.55 -27.85
C ARG A 6 5.89 16.93 -26.44
N ILE A 7 4.88 17.79 -26.31
CA ILE A 7 4.32 18.20 -25.01
C ILE A 7 3.74 16.99 -24.28
N PHE A 8 2.97 16.13 -24.96
CA PHE A 8 2.43 14.90 -24.38
C PHE A 8 3.52 13.93 -23.94
N SER A 9 4.59 13.77 -24.73
CA SER A 9 5.72 12.90 -24.34
C SER A 9 6.42 13.39 -23.06
N LEU A 10 6.59 14.71 -22.92
CA LEU A 10 7.25 15.31 -21.78
C LEU A 10 6.37 15.19 -20.51
N LEU A 11 5.06 15.43 -20.66
CA LEU A 11 4.09 15.26 -19.57
C LEU A 11 4.03 13.80 -19.10
N ALA A 12 4.03 12.83 -20.02
CA ALA A 12 4.03 11.40 -19.67
C ALA A 12 5.29 10.99 -18.90
N LEU A 13 6.46 11.49 -19.29
CA LEU A 13 7.73 11.24 -18.59
C LEU A 13 7.72 11.84 -17.18
N VAL A 14 7.30 13.10 -17.04
CA VAL A 14 7.23 13.78 -15.74
C VAL A 14 6.21 13.11 -14.82
N ALA A 15 5.04 12.74 -15.34
CA ALA A 15 4.02 12.03 -14.58
C ALA A 15 4.50 10.64 -14.14
N GLY A 16 5.12 9.87 -15.04
CA GLY A 16 5.66 8.53 -14.72
C GLY A 16 6.75 8.57 -13.66
N LEU A 17 7.69 9.52 -13.77
CA LEU A 17 8.71 9.74 -12.74
C LEU A 17 8.11 10.19 -11.41
N GLY A 18 7.12 11.08 -11.44
CA GLY A 18 6.42 11.54 -10.25
C GLY A 18 5.73 10.40 -9.49
N ILE A 19 5.04 9.51 -10.20
CA ILE A 19 4.40 8.32 -9.62
C ILE A 19 5.44 7.42 -8.93
N ILE A 20 6.57 7.14 -9.60
CA ILE A 20 7.63 6.29 -9.04
C ILE A 20 8.23 6.92 -7.77
N VAL A 21 8.55 8.22 -7.80
CA VAL A 21 9.12 8.92 -6.65
C VAL A 21 8.15 8.93 -5.46
N LEU A 22 6.86 9.17 -5.69
CA LEU A 22 5.85 9.15 -4.62
C LEU A 22 5.76 7.76 -3.97
N ILE A 23 5.70 6.69 -4.78
CA ILE A 23 5.64 5.30 -4.28
C ILE A 23 6.89 4.95 -3.46
N ILE A 24 8.07 5.32 -3.93
CA ILE A 24 9.33 5.08 -3.19
C ILE A 24 9.35 5.86 -1.87
N THR A 25 8.88 7.12 -1.89
CA THR A 25 8.89 7.98 -0.71
C THR A 25 7.91 7.48 0.36
N ASP A 26 6.72 7.04 -0.05
CA ASP A 26 5.72 6.49 0.85
C ASP A 26 6.19 5.18 1.51
N ASN A 27 6.83 4.30 0.72
CA ASN A 27 7.45 3.09 1.25
C ASN A 27 8.61 3.42 2.23
N ASN A 28 9.39 4.48 1.97
CA ASN A 28 10.50 4.87 2.84
C ASN A 28 10.09 5.49 4.18
N LYS A 29 8.97 6.22 4.26
CA LYS A 29 8.52 6.84 5.52
C LYS A 29 8.04 5.81 6.55
N ASN A 30 7.54 4.65 6.11
CA ASN A 30 7.02 3.60 6.98
C ASN A 30 8.09 2.59 7.46
N ASN A 31 9.38 2.83 7.17
CA ASN A 31 10.44 1.81 7.27
C ASN A 31 11.21 1.71 8.60
N TYR A 32 10.93 2.51 9.64
CA TYR A 32 11.70 2.39 10.89
C TYR A 32 11.55 0.98 11.50
N LEU A 33 10.30 0.54 11.71
CA LEU A 33 10.03 -0.81 12.23
C LEU A 33 10.42 -1.92 11.27
N LYS A 34 10.33 -1.68 9.94
CA LYS A 34 10.80 -2.64 8.93
C LYS A 34 12.31 -2.89 9.03
N LYS A 35 13.08 -1.90 9.49
CA LYS A 35 14.55 -1.96 9.61
C LYS A 35 15.03 -2.44 10.98
N THR A 36 14.34 -2.07 12.06
CA THR A 36 14.82 -2.28 13.44
C THR A 36 13.92 -3.20 14.26
N GLY A 37 12.68 -3.43 13.83
CA GLY A 37 11.70 -4.24 14.53
C GLY A 37 11.97 -5.74 14.39
N ALA A 38 11.45 -6.51 15.34
CA ALA A 38 11.44 -7.96 15.24
C ALA A 38 10.41 -8.41 14.20
N LYS A 39 10.76 -9.46 13.45
CA LYS A 39 9.94 -10.01 12.38
C LYS A 39 9.16 -11.23 12.88
N ALA A 40 7.87 -11.29 12.59
CA ALA A 40 7.04 -12.48 12.79
C ALA A 40 6.06 -12.67 11.64
N THR A 41 5.48 -13.86 11.57
CA THR A 41 4.34 -14.14 10.68
C THR A 41 3.06 -13.92 11.47
N ALA A 42 2.23 -12.99 10.98
CA ALA A 42 0.92 -12.73 11.52
C ALA A 42 -0.16 -13.41 10.66
N THR A 43 -1.21 -13.93 11.29
CA THR A 43 -2.32 -14.59 10.62
C THR A 43 -3.61 -13.81 10.91
N VAL A 44 -4.43 -13.56 9.89
CA VAL A 44 -5.74 -12.96 10.08
C VAL A 44 -6.64 -13.95 10.81
N VAL A 45 -7.07 -13.61 12.02
CA VAL A 45 -7.98 -14.46 12.80
C VAL A 45 -9.43 -13.99 12.70
N ARG A 46 -9.65 -12.68 12.54
CA ARG A 46 -10.98 -12.07 12.51
C ARG A 46 -10.97 -10.84 11.59
N THR A 47 -12.15 -10.50 11.07
CA THR A 47 -12.36 -9.28 10.30
C THR A 47 -13.46 -8.45 10.98
N LEU A 48 -13.16 -7.21 11.33
CA LEU A 48 -14.08 -6.27 11.94
C LEU A 48 -14.57 -5.29 10.86
N VAL A 49 -15.88 -5.21 10.65
CA VAL A 49 -16.49 -4.22 9.76
C VAL A 49 -17.11 -3.12 10.63
N VAL A 50 -16.52 -1.93 10.58
CA VAL A 50 -17.04 -0.76 11.29
C VAL A 50 -17.84 0.10 10.33
N PHE A 51 -19.09 0.34 10.67
CA PHE A 51 -19.99 1.20 9.91
C PHE A 51 -19.98 2.60 10.54
N ASN A 52 -19.31 3.55 9.90
CA ASN A 52 -19.30 4.94 10.36
C ASN A 52 -20.56 5.64 9.83
N LYS A 53 -21.69 5.50 10.53
CA LYS A 53 -22.89 6.29 10.20
C LYS A 53 -22.99 7.55 11.05
N THR A 54 -22.98 8.71 10.39
CA THR A 54 -23.88 9.81 10.73
C THR A 54 -24.96 9.86 9.64
N LYS A 55 -26.22 10.01 10.05
CA LYS A 55 -27.44 9.67 9.28
C LYS A 55 -27.55 10.29 7.86
N SER A 56 -28.35 9.62 7.02
CA SER A 56 -29.45 10.20 6.20
C SER A 56 -29.43 10.09 4.65
N ARG A 57 -28.65 9.20 4.02
CA ARG A 57 -28.90 8.86 2.60
C ARG A 57 -28.84 7.35 2.33
N THR A 58 -29.92 6.83 1.76
CA THR A 58 -30.17 5.42 1.45
C THR A 58 -29.27 4.85 0.33
N HIS A 59 -28.43 5.67 -0.32
CA HIS A 59 -27.72 5.27 -1.54
C HIS A 59 -26.20 5.07 -1.41
N ASP A 60 -25.56 5.45 -0.30
CA ASP A 60 -24.08 5.39 -0.15
C ASP A 60 -23.59 4.41 0.93
N SER A 61 -24.42 3.43 1.33
CA SER A 61 -24.14 2.54 2.46
C SER A 61 -22.88 1.65 2.30
N PHE A 62 -22.21 1.65 1.15
CA PHE A 62 -20.96 0.92 0.90
C PHE A 62 -19.69 1.77 1.01
N LYS A 63 -19.77 3.10 0.92
CA LYS A 63 -18.59 3.99 1.01
C LYS A 63 -18.13 4.25 2.44
N ASP A 64 -19.03 4.13 3.41
CA ASP A 64 -18.75 4.47 4.82
C ASP A 64 -18.45 3.24 5.68
N LYS A 65 -17.80 2.22 5.10
CA LYS A 65 -17.35 1.02 5.82
C LYS A 65 -15.84 1.00 5.90
N SER A 66 -15.32 0.90 7.12
CA SER A 66 -13.91 0.59 7.34
C SER A 66 -13.81 -0.89 7.71
N ILE A 67 -13.03 -1.64 6.94
CA ILE A 67 -12.76 -3.06 7.20
C ILE A 67 -11.39 -3.16 7.86
N TYR A 68 -11.34 -3.79 9.03
CA TYR A 68 -10.12 -4.04 9.77
C TYR A 68 -9.89 -5.54 9.90
N GLY A 69 -8.67 -6.00 9.61
CA GLY A 69 -8.22 -7.34 9.94
C GLY A 69 -7.65 -7.35 11.36
N ILE A 70 -8.01 -8.35 12.15
CA ILE A 70 -7.35 -8.68 13.41
C ILE A 70 -6.30 -9.75 13.10
N TYR A 71 -5.04 -9.37 13.26
CA TYR A 71 -3.89 -10.21 12.98
C TYR A 71 -3.32 -10.74 14.28
N GLN A 72 -3.17 -12.06 14.37
CA GLN A 72 -2.56 -12.74 15.49
C GLN A 72 -1.13 -13.17 15.14
N PHE A 73 -0.17 -12.89 16.01
CA PHE A 73 1.22 -13.32 15.84
C PHE A 73 1.86 -13.71 17.17
N LYS A 74 2.89 -14.55 17.12
CA LYS A 74 3.70 -14.93 18.27
C LYS A 74 4.95 -14.04 18.34
N ALA A 75 5.14 -13.33 19.44
CA ALA A 75 6.31 -12.49 19.65
C ALA A 75 7.52 -13.28 20.15
N THR A 76 8.70 -12.65 20.17
CA THR A 76 9.96 -13.23 20.64
C THR A 76 9.94 -13.64 22.10
N ASN A 77 9.11 -13.01 22.92
CA ASN A 77 8.87 -13.39 24.32
C ASN A 77 8.00 -14.67 24.46
N GLY A 78 7.57 -15.27 23.35
CA GLY A 78 6.76 -16.48 23.31
C GLY A 78 5.25 -16.24 23.51
N GLN A 79 4.83 -15.02 23.82
CA GLN A 79 3.42 -14.67 23.96
C GLN A 79 2.78 -14.38 22.60
N THR A 80 1.47 -14.54 22.54
CA THR A 80 0.67 -14.28 21.34
C THR A 80 -0.05 -12.95 21.50
N TYR A 81 0.04 -12.09 20.49
CA TYR A 81 -0.59 -10.77 20.45
C TYR A 81 -1.57 -10.68 19.28
N GLU A 82 -2.60 -9.86 19.47
CA GLU A 82 -3.56 -9.50 18.43
C GLU A 82 -3.48 -8.00 18.15
N VAL A 83 -3.37 -7.64 16.87
CA VAL A 83 -3.29 -6.25 16.40
C VAL A 83 -4.32 -6.00 15.31
N GLN A 84 -4.83 -4.77 15.25
CA GLN A 84 -5.88 -4.37 14.32
C GLN A 84 -5.31 -3.48 13.22
N ALA A 85 -5.39 -3.90 11.96
CA ALA A 85 -4.99 -3.06 10.83
C ALA A 85 -6.07 -2.98 9.76
N THR A 86 -6.18 -1.82 9.14
CA THR A 86 -7.06 -1.60 8.00
C THR A 86 -6.68 -2.56 6.88
N THR A 87 -7.66 -3.19 6.27
CA THR A 87 -7.43 -4.10 5.15
C THR A 87 -8.45 -3.85 4.04
N SER A 88 -8.00 -3.90 2.80
CA SER A 88 -8.83 -3.78 1.60
C SER A 88 -9.41 -5.13 1.14
N GLY A 89 -9.05 -6.24 1.78
CA GLY A 89 -9.53 -7.57 1.35
C GLY A 89 -8.95 -8.78 2.06
N ALA A 90 -8.33 -8.64 3.23
CA ALA A 90 -7.67 -9.77 3.87
C ALA A 90 -8.67 -10.85 4.32
N HIS A 91 -8.34 -12.10 4.01
CA HIS A 91 -9.16 -13.26 4.33
C HIS A 91 -8.72 -13.91 5.65
N ILE A 92 -9.67 -14.50 6.38
CA ILE A 92 -9.33 -15.28 7.58
C ILE A 92 -8.36 -16.41 7.19
N GLY A 93 -7.28 -16.56 7.95
CA GLY A 93 -6.21 -17.51 7.70
C GLY A 93 -5.09 -16.99 6.79
N GLU A 94 -5.25 -15.81 6.19
CA GLU A 94 -4.19 -15.18 5.41
C GLU A 94 -2.99 -14.84 6.30
N LYS A 95 -1.79 -15.12 5.79
CA LYS A 95 -0.53 -14.90 6.49
C LYS A 95 0.19 -13.71 5.89
N THR A 96 0.63 -12.79 6.73
CA THR A 96 1.45 -11.65 6.32
C THR A 96 2.64 -11.49 7.27
N ILE A 97 3.65 -10.74 6.83
CA ILE A 97 4.78 -10.39 7.66
C ILE A 97 4.43 -9.17 8.50
N ILE A 98 4.67 -9.28 9.80
CA ILE A 98 4.61 -8.16 10.73
C ILE A 98 6.00 -7.86 11.26
N TYR A 99 6.29 -6.56 11.35
CA TYR A 99 7.45 -6.01 12.04
C TYR A 99 6.94 -5.28 13.27
N TYR A 100 7.48 -5.57 14.45
CA TYR A 100 6.99 -4.99 15.71
C TYR A 100 8.14 -4.61 16.64
N ASP A 101 7.88 -3.70 17.57
CA ASP A 101 8.78 -3.41 18.68
C ASP A 101 8.61 -4.48 19.78
N PRO A 102 9.64 -5.28 20.11
CA PRO A 102 9.56 -6.28 21.18
C PRO A 102 9.19 -5.72 22.55
N ALA A 103 9.48 -4.45 22.83
CA ALA A 103 9.10 -3.81 24.08
C ALA A 103 7.58 -3.54 24.14
N ASN A 104 6.95 -3.26 23.00
CA ASN A 104 5.52 -2.89 22.90
C ASN A 104 4.85 -3.51 21.65
N PRO A 105 4.76 -4.85 21.56
CA PRO A 105 4.35 -5.56 20.33
C PRO A 105 2.92 -5.25 19.88
N GLN A 106 2.03 -4.85 20.80
CA GLN A 106 0.63 -4.54 20.51
C GLN A 106 0.41 -3.09 20.05
N LEU A 107 1.31 -2.17 20.42
CA LEU A 107 1.14 -0.73 20.16
C LEU A 107 1.95 -0.27 18.95
N THR A 108 3.13 -0.85 18.75
CA THR A 108 4.10 -0.37 17.76
C THR A 108 4.42 -1.49 16.78
N TYR A 109 3.72 -1.49 15.65
CA TYR A 109 3.87 -2.50 14.62
C TYR A 109 3.66 -1.93 13.21
N TYR A 110 4.18 -2.66 12.23
CA TYR A 110 4.04 -2.41 10.81
C TYR A 110 3.70 -3.73 10.13
N LEU A 111 2.57 -3.77 9.42
CA LEU A 111 2.16 -4.92 8.61
C LEU A 111 2.54 -4.65 7.16
N ASP A 112 3.24 -5.61 6.56
CA ASP A 112 3.64 -5.55 5.15
C ASP A 112 2.44 -5.97 4.29
N SER A 113 1.34 -5.21 4.38
CA SER A 113 0.05 -5.59 3.79
C SER A 113 -0.17 -5.07 2.37
N ASP A 114 0.79 -4.37 1.76
CA ASP A 114 0.54 -3.70 0.48
C ASP A 114 1.71 -3.77 -0.53
N ALA A 115 2.35 -4.93 -0.60
CA ALA A 115 3.32 -5.21 -1.66
C ALA A 115 2.67 -5.07 -3.06
N TYR A 116 1.40 -5.43 -3.21
CA TYR A 116 0.67 -5.34 -4.48
C TYR A 116 0.50 -3.90 -4.99
N GLY A 117 0.10 -2.96 -4.13
CA GLY A 117 -0.01 -1.55 -4.51
C GLY A 117 1.32 -0.95 -4.97
N PHE A 118 2.41 -1.32 -4.28
CA PHE A 118 3.77 -0.92 -4.66
C PHE A 118 4.17 -1.44 -6.05
N PHE A 119 3.99 -2.74 -6.32
CA PHE A 119 4.35 -3.34 -7.61
C PHE A 119 3.47 -2.85 -8.76
N LEU A 120 2.16 -2.66 -8.54
CA LEU A 120 1.25 -2.10 -9.54
C LEU A 120 1.64 -0.66 -9.90
N GLY A 121 1.92 0.17 -8.89
CA GLY A 121 2.33 1.55 -9.12
C GLY A 121 3.67 1.67 -9.86
N LEU A 122 4.66 0.83 -9.54
CA LEU A 122 5.90 0.73 -10.31
C LEU A 122 5.65 0.29 -11.76
N GLY A 123 4.73 -0.68 -11.96
CA GLY A 123 4.33 -1.13 -13.29
C GLY A 123 3.73 0.00 -14.13
N ILE A 124 2.75 0.73 -13.59
CA ILE A 124 2.10 1.86 -14.27
C ILE A 124 3.11 2.97 -14.57
N GLY A 125 3.93 3.35 -13.60
CA GLY A 125 4.96 4.38 -13.79
C GLY A 125 5.97 4.01 -14.88
N SER A 126 6.40 2.75 -14.91
CA SER A 126 7.32 2.23 -15.93
C SER A 126 6.71 2.26 -17.33
N ILE A 127 5.45 1.86 -17.47
CA ILE A 127 4.72 1.90 -18.76
C ILE A 127 4.61 3.35 -19.27
N MET A 128 4.27 4.31 -18.40
CA MET A 128 4.19 5.72 -18.81
C MET A 128 5.54 6.27 -19.29
N ILE A 129 6.64 5.89 -18.63
CA ILE A 129 7.99 6.28 -19.07
C ILE A 129 8.30 5.68 -20.44
N ILE A 130 8.04 4.38 -20.65
CA ILE A 130 8.27 3.70 -21.94
C ILE A 130 7.48 4.38 -23.06
N LEU A 131 6.19 4.66 -22.85
CA LEU A 131 5.36 5.36 -23.82
C LEU A 131 5.91 6.76 -24.12
N GLY A 132 6.30 7.51 -23.09
CA GLY A 132 6.94 8.82 -23.24
C GLY A 132 8.19 8.76 -24.11
N VAL A 133 9.09 7.80 -23.87
CA VAL A 133 10.31 7.60 -24.66
C VAL A 133 9.99 7.21 -26.11
N VAL A 134 9.04 6.30 -26.33
CA VAL A 134 8.65 5.85 -27.69
C VAL A 134 8.06 7.01 -28.49
N PHE A 135 7.14 7.79 -27.90
CA PHE A 135 6.59 8.96 -28.57
C PHE A 135 7.65 10.03 -28.82
N TYR A 136 8.56 10.25 -27.89
CA TYR A 136 9.67 11.19 -28.07
C TYR A 136 10.62 10.77 -29.21
N LYS A 137 11.00 9.49 -29.29
CA LYS A 137 11.81 8.94 -30.39
C LYS A 137 11.09 9.01 -31.73
N LYS A 138 9.78 8.77 -31.76
CA LYS A 138 8.97 8.93 -32.98
C LYS A 138 8.84 10.39 -33.42
N ALA A 139 8.88 11.34 -32.46
CA ALA A 139 8.79 12.79 -32.71
C ALA A 139 10.11 13.47 -33.10
N SER A 140 11.22 12.76 -32.96
CA SER A 140 12.58 13.22 -33.27
C SER A 140 13.13 12.63 -34.57
N ARG A 141 12.41 11.69 -35.17
CA ARG A 141 12.55 11.29 -36.57
C ARG A 141 11.64 12.16 -37.45
#